data_AF-D7DY24-F1
#
_entry.id   AF-D7DY24-F1
#
_cell.length_a   1.000
_cell.length_b   1.000
_cell.length_c   1.000
_cell.angle_alpha   90.00
_cell.angle_beta   90.00
_cell.angle_gamma   90.00
#
_symmetry.space_group_name_H-M   'P 1'
#
loop_
_entity.id
_entity.type
_entity.pdbx_description
1 polymer ?
#
loop_
_entity_poly.entity_id
_entity_poly.type
_entity_poly.pdbx_seq_one_letter_code
_entity_poly.pdbx_strand_id
1 'polypeptide(L)'
;MSVYLTVSTPSKLRVSTENMSKQLESLSDLTELLTEKEREEKLMQDVLLLLVDLIYREETTVKLIINCLYDAGSRNLINQKFRFGTLNTTLKLISKMSKPAFGMIGWYWFKNNCPKLIAHWLKSKIEFTRLENSQVEILVENQDANLNSLSLVQYQIYEIKQLRSQVKLLTGILVGVVTLLSGSFLWAGFLLERSNLQVVEELQTQVKSLEASFNKR
;
A
#
# COMPACT_ATOMS: atom_id res chain seq x y z
N MET A 1 34.69 -85.03 -2.61
CA MET A 1 35.40 -83.74 -2.61
C MET A 1 34.46 -82.72 -1.98
N SER A 2 34.73 -82.37 -0.72
CA SER A 2 33.83 -81.56 0.12
C SER A 2 34.04 -80.09 -0.18
N VAL A 3 32.99 -79.36 -0.56
CA VAL A 3 33.04 -77.90 -0.77
C VAL A 3 32.14 -77.25 0.27
N TYR A 4 32.75 -76.58 1.23
CA TYR A 4 32.08 -75.75 2.22
C TYR A 4 31.47 -74.54 1.52
N LEU A 5 30.13 -74.44 1.50
CA LEU A 5 29.43 -73.19 1.24
C LEU A 5 29.13 -72.53 2.58
N THR A 6 29.86 -71.47 2.87
CA THR A 6 29.63 -70.56 3.99
C THR A 6 28.28 -69.87 3.81
N VAL A 7 27.40 -70.06 4.78
CA VAL A 7 26.10 -69.39 4.89
C VAL A 7 26.34 -67.89 5.13
N SER A 8 26.03 -67.07 4.13
CA SER A 8 26.02 -65.62 4.26
C SER A 8 24.73 -65.17 4.95
N THR A 9 24.91 -64.39 6.01
CA THR A 9 23.93 -63.88 6.99
C THR A 9 22.74 -63.08 6.41
N PRO A 10 21.50 -63.22 6.95
CA PRO A 10 20.28 -62.60 6.43
C PRO A 10 19.90 -61.23 7.02
N SER A 11 20.76 -60.56 7.78
CA SER A 11 20.40 -59.32 8.50
C SER A 11 20.41 -58.04 7.65
N LYS A 12 21.22 -58.00 6.57
CA LYS A 12 21.42 -56.79 5.77
C LYS A 12 20.27 -56.49 4.78
N LEU A 13 19.53 -57.52 4.37
CA LEU A 13 18.40 -57.39 3.44
C LEU A 13 17.13 -56.83 4.12
N ARG A 14 16.84 -57.27 5.35
CA ARG A 14 15.64 -56.83 6.10
C ARG A 14 15.67 -55.34 6.45
N VAL A 15 16.85 -54.80 6.82
CA VAL A 15 17.03 -53.37 7.13
C VAL A 15 16.90 -52.50 5.87
N SER A 16 17.33 -53.00 4.71
CA SER A 16 17.20 -52.27 3.43
C SER A 16 15.75 -52.19 2.95
N THR A 17 14.95 -53.25 3.14
CA THR A 17 13.53 -53.27 2.74
C THR A 17 12.64 -52.41 3.64
N GLU A 18 13.01 -52.28 4.93
CA GLU A 18 12.26 -51.48 5.91
C GLU A 18 12.55 -49.98 5.79
N ASN A 19 13.76 -49.61 5.36
CA ASN A 19 14.12 -48.22 5.03
C ASN A 19 13.50 -47.77 3.69
N MET A 20 13.47 -48.66 2.69
CA MET A 20 12.83 -48.38 1.39
C MET A 20 11.31 -48.24 1.48
N SER A 21 10.64 -49.02 2.32
CA SER A 21 9.18 -48.91 2.53
C SER A 21 8.82 -47.59 3.21
N LYS A 22 9.57 -47.16 4.22
CA LYS A 22 9.39 -45.85 4.87
C LYS A 22 9.65 -44.67 3.93
N GLN A 23 10.63 -44.80 3.03
CA GLN A 23 10.90 -43.80 1.99
C GLN A 23 9.76 -43.74 0.94
N LEU A 24 9.18 -44.89 0.58
CA LEU A 24 8.09 -44.98 -0.39
C LEU A 24 6.77 -44.42 0.17
N GLU A 25 6.51 -44.65 1.46
CA GLU A 25 5.34 -44.13 2.18
C GLU A 25 5.46 -42.61 2.41
N SER A 26 6.66 -42.12 2.75
CA SER A 26 6.96 -40.68 2.84
C SER A 26 6.85 -39.95 1.50
N LEU A 27 7.25 -40.58 0.39
CA LEU A 27 7.14 -39.99 -0.95
C LEU A 27 5.68 -39.94 -1.41
N SER A 28 4.89 -40.96 -1.10
CA SER A 28 3.44 -41.01 -1.35
C SER A 28 2.72 -39.87 -0.61
N ASP A 29 2.97 -39.73 0.69
CA ASP A 29 2.36 -38.70 1.55
C ASP A 29 2.79 -37.28 1.13
N LEU A 30 4.06 -37.09 0.74
CA LEU A 30 4.54 -35.82 0.18
C LEU A 30 3.84 -35.48 -1.15
N THR A 31 3.64 -36.48 -2.02
CA THR A 31 2.98 -36.29 -3.32
C THR A 31 1.50 -35.95 -3.12
N GLU A 32 0.82 -36.61 -2.18
CA GLU A 32 -0.57 -36.34 -1.83
C GLU A 32 -0.73 -34.93 -1.24
N LEU A 33 0.15 -34.53 -0.31
CA LEU A 33 0.19 -33.18 0.27
C LEU A 33 0.44 -32.10 -0.80
N LEU A 34 1.36 -32.35 -1.75
CA LEU A 34 1.60 -31.43 -2.87
C LEU A 34 0.35 -31.29 -3.75
N THR A 35 -0.34 -32.39 -4.05
CA THR A 35 -1.58 -32.32 -4.84
C THR A 35 -2.75 -31.67 -4.11
N GLU A 36 -2.84 -31.82 -2.79
CA GLU A 36 -3.84 -31.14 -1.95
C GLU A 36 -3.55 -29.64 -1.92
N LYS A 37 -2.29 -29.26 -1.71
CA LYS A 37 -1.85 -27.86 -1.70
C LYS A 37 -2.08 -27.19 -3.06
N GLU A 38 -1.80 -27.86 -4.17
CA GLU A 38 -2.10 -27.36 -5.51
C GLU A 38 -3.60 -27.21 -5.75
N ARG A 39 -4.44 -28.10 -5.19
CA ARG A 39 -5.90 -27.96 -5.24
C ARG A 39 -6.38 -26.78 -4.41
N GLU A 40 -5.86 -26.61 -3.19
CA GLU A 40 -6.15 -25.46 -2.33
C GLU A 40 -5.75 -24.14 -2.99
N GLU A 41 -4.58 -24.06 -3.63
CA GLU A 41 -4.11 -22.86 -4.34
C GLU A 41 -5.03 -22.50 -5.51
N LYS A 42 -5.49 -23.49 -6.28
CA LYS A 42 -6.47 -23.28 -7.36
C LYS A 42 -7.80 -22.78 -6.82
N LEU A 43 -8.32 -23.39 -5.75
CA LEU A 43 -9.56 -22.93 -5.11
C LEU A 43 -9.43 -21.50 -4.58
N MET A 44 -8.29 -21.14 -4.00
CA MET A 44 -8.06 -19.76 -3.54
C MET A 44 -7.92 -18.77 -4.70
N GLN A 45 -7.36 -19.19 -5.83
CA GLN A 45 -7.33 -18.39 -7.05
C GLN A 45 -8.73 -18.17 -7.62
N ASP A 46 -9.58 -19.19 -7.60
CA ASP A 46 -10.99 -19.08 -8.00
C ASP A 46 -11.77 -18.15 -7.07
N VAL A 47 -11.56 -18.24 -5.75
CA VAL A 47 -12.17 -17.31 -4.77
C VAL A 47 -11.75 -15.87 -5.06
N LEU A 48 -10.47 -15.62 -5.36
CA LEU A 48 -9.99 -14.29 -5.72
C LEU A 48 -10.67 -13.79 -7.01
N LEU A 49 -10.79 -14.65 -8.02
CA LEU A 49 -11.44 -14.31 -9.29
C LEU A 49 -12.91 -13.94 -9.07
N LEU A 50 -13.64 -14.74 -8.28
CA LEU A 50 -15.04 -14.47 -7.91
C LEU A 50 -15.19 -13.15 -7.13
N LEU A 51 -14.27 -12.85 -6.22
CA LEU A 51 -14.27 -11.57 -5.49
C LEU A 51 -14.03 -10.38 -6.42
N VAL A 52 -13.10 -10.50 -7.36
CA VAL A 52 -12.83 -9.45 -8.36
C VAL A 52 -14.07 -9.24 -9.24
N ASP A 53 -14.67 -10.31 -9.74
CA ASP A 53 -15.88 -10.24 -10.57
C ASP A 53 -17.05 -9.62 -9.79
N LEU A 54 -17.28 -10.06 -8.55
CA LEU A 54 -18.30 -9.50 -7.68
C LEU A 54 -18.11 -7.99 -7.47
N ILE A 55 -16.90 -7.56 -7.14
CA ILE A 55 -16.59 -6.16 -6.86
C ILE A 55 -16.74 -5.30 -8.12
N TYR A 56 -16.39 -5.84 -9.29
CA TYR A 56 -16.55 -5.14 -10.56
C TYR A 56 -18.01 -5.05 -10.99
N ARG A 57 -18.76 -6.15 -10.89
CA ARG A 57 -20.18 -6.23 -11.24
C ARG A 57 -21.05 -5.37 -10.33
N GLU A 58 -20.73 -5.33 -9.05
CA GLU A 58 -21.46 -4.56 -8.02
C GLU A 58 -20.79 -3.21 -7.73
N GLU A 59 -20.18 -2.57 -8.74
CA GLU A 59 -19.48 -1.29 -8.60
C GLU A 59 -20.32 -0.22 -7.87
N THR A 60 -21.59 -0.09 -8.22
CA THR A 60 -22.51 0.89 -7.59
C THR A 60 -22.67 0.64 -6.10
N THR A 61 -22.88 -0.63 -5.74
CA THR A 61 -23.05 -1.06 -4.33
C THR A 61 -21.77 -0.81 -3.55
N VAL A 62 -20.62 -1.16 -4.11
CA VAL A 62 -19.30 -0.93 -3.48
C VAL A 62 -19.03 0.56 -3.28
N LYS A 63 -19.28 1.39 -4.29
CA LYS A 63 -19.15 2.85 -4.16
C LYS A 63 -20.08 3.41 -3.08
N LEU A 64 -21.29 2.86 -2.96
CA LEU A 64 -22.24 3.25 -1.92
C LEU A 64 -21.70 2.87 -0.52
N ILE A 65 -21.17 1.66 -0.35
CA ILE A 65 -20.51 1.22 0.89
C ILE A 65 -19.36 2.18 1.26
N ILE A 66 -18.49 2.51 0.30
CA ILE A 66 -17.36 3.44 0.51
C ILE A 66 -17.87 4.83 0.94
N ASN A 67 -18.92 5.33 0.28
CA ASN A 67 -19.52 6.62 0.63
C ASN A 67 -20.14 6.61 2.04
N CYS A 68 -20.81 5.52 2.42
CA CYS A 68 -21.36 5.34 3.76
C CYS A 68 -20.25 5.29 4.82
N LEU A 69 -19.17 4.55 4.57
CA LEU A 69 -17.99 4.49 5.42
C LEU A 69 -17.35 5.87 5.61
N TYR A 70 -17.24 6.63 4.53
CA TYR A 70 -16.73 8.00 4.59
C TYR A 70 -17.62 8.92 5.41
N ASP A 71 -18.93 8.88 5.21
CA ASP A 71 -19.88 9.71 5.96
C ASP A 71 -19.87 9.37 7.45
N ALA A 72 -19.88 8.07 7.81
CA ALA A 72 -19.84 7.63 9.19
C ALA A 72 -18.49 7.97 9.85
N GLY A 73 -17.38 7.70 9.16
CA GLY A 73 -16.03 7.93 9.65
C GLY A 73 -15.72 9.42 9.84
N SER A 74 -16.03 10.25 8.85
CA SER A 74 -15.82 11.70 8.94
C SER A 74 -16.65 12.32 10.06
N ARG A 75 -17.93 11.96 10.19
CA ARG A 75 -18.78 12.46 11.28
C ARG A 75 -18.26 12.04 12.65
N ASN A 76 -17.89 10.76 12.82
CA ASN A 76 -17.38 10.25 14.08
C ASN A 76 -16.06 10.94 14.46
N LEU A 77 -15.11 11.04 13.53
CA LEU A 77 -13.81 11.66 13.76
C LEU A 77 -13.94 13.15 14.09
N ILE A 78 -14.77 13.89 13.35
CA ILE A 78 -15.00 15.31 13.60
C ILE A 78 -15.63 15.52 14.98
N ASN A 79 -16.66 14.74 15.31
CA ASN A 79 -17.41 14.91 16.55
C ASN A 79 -16.60 14.48 17.80
N GLN A 80 -15.78 13.43 17.68
CA GLN A 80 -14.99 12.91 18.80
C GLN A 80 -13.70 13.70 19.03
N LYS A 81 -13.04 14.18 17.96
CA LYS A 81 -11.68 14.72 18.03
C LYS A 81 -11.62 16.26 18.07
N PHE A 82 -12.66 16.96 17.62
CA PHE A 82 -12.65 18.43 17.51
C PHE A 82 -13.85 19.07 18.22
N ARG A 83 -13.67 19.36 19.51
CA ARG A 83 -14.67 20.04 20.37
C ARG A 83 -14.77 21.55 20.12
N PHE A 84 -13.80 22.15 19.42
CA PHE A 84 -13.80 23.58 19.11
C PHE A 84 -14.73 23.87 17.91
N GLY A 85 -15.70 24.78 18.08
CA GLY A 85 -16.78 25.01 17.11
C GLY A 85 -16.34 25.48 15.72
N THR A 86 -15.27 26.27 15.64
CA THR A 86 -14.71 26.75 14.36
C THR A 86 -14.05 25.61 13.57
N LEU A 87 -13.24 24.78 14.23
CA LEU A 87 -12.61 23.60 13.63
C LEU A 87 -13.63 22.55 13.21
N ASN A 88 -14.67 22.31 14.02
CA ASN A 88 -15.78 21.42 13.66
C ASN A 88 -16.46 21.86 12.36
N THR A 89 -16.65 23.17 12.17
CA THR A 89 -17.30 23.73 10.97
C THR A 89 -16.40 23.61 9.73
N THR A 90 -15.11 23.95 9.84
CA THR A 90 -14.17 23.82 8.71
C THR A 90 -14.00 22.36 8.31
N LEU A 91 -13.85 21.44 9.26
CA LEU A 91 -13.74 20.01 8.99
C LEU A 91 -15.01 19.43 8.35
N LYS A 92 -16.21 19.88 8.76
CA LYS A 92 -17.48 19.50 8.10
C LYS A 92 -17.55 20.00 6.66
N LEU A 93 -17.00 21.18 6.38
CA LEU A 93 -16.93 21.71 5.01
C LEU A 93 -15.95 20.88 4.17
N ILE A 94 -14.76 20.62 4.72
CA ILE A 94 -13.73 19.81 4.08
C ILE A 94 -14.25 18.39 3.81
N SER A 95 -15.00 17.79 4.74
CA SER A 95 -15.55 16.45 4.53
C SER A 95 -16.58 16.42 3.41
N LYS A 96 -17.46 17.42 3.32
CA LYS A 96 -18.41 17.54 2.22
C LYS A 96 -17.72 17.77 0.87
N MET A 97 -16.71 18.63 0.82
CA MET A 97 -16.00 18.98 -0.41
C MET A 97 -15.07 17.86 -0.90
N SER A 98 -14.47 17.10 0.01
CA SER A 98 -13.59 15.98 -0.35
C SER A 98 -14.33 14.66 -0.61
N LYS A 99 -15.64 14.59 -0.35
CA LYS A 99 -16.48 13.40 -0.61
C LYS A 99 -16.37 12.83 -2.03
N PRO A 100 -16.52 13.61 -3.13
CA PRO A 100 -16.42 13.05 -4.48
C PRO A 100 -15.00 12.54 -4.79
N ALA A 101 -13.97 13.23 -4.31
CA ALA A 101 -12.58 12.81 -4.47
C ALA A 101 -12.31 11.50 -3.71
N PHE A 102 -12.79 11.41 -2.46
CA PHE A 102 -12.67 10.19 -1.67
C PHE A 102 -13.44 9.02 -2.28
N GLY A 103 -14.61 9.24 -2.87
CA GLY A 103 -15.33 8.20 -3.60
C GLY A 103 -14.53 7.63 -4.77
N MET A 104 -13.87 8.50 -5.55
CA MET A 104 -13.02 8.10 -6.67
C MET A 104 -11.76 7.33 -6.19
N ILE A 105 -11.06 7.88 -5.20
CA ILE A 105 -9.83 7.30 -4.64
C ILE A 105 -10.16 5.98 -3.93
N GLY A 106 -11.20 5.97 -3.10
CA GLY A 106 -11.68 4.81 -2.38
C GLY A 106 -12.09 3.69 -3.32
N TRP A 107 -12.77 4.01 -4.42
CA TRP A 107 -13.09 3.02 -5.46
C TRP A 107 -11.83 2.41 -6.09
N TYR A 108 -10.87 3.26 -6.49
CA TYR A 108 -9.62 2.80 -7.08
C TYR A 108 -8.81 1.93 -6.11
N TRP A 109 -8.76 2.31 -4.83
CA TRP A 109 -8.09 1.52 -3.81
C TRP A 109 -8.82 0.20 -3.55
N PHE A 110 -10.15 0.23 -3.42
CA PHE A 110 -10.97 -0.95 -3.10
C PHE A 110 -10.85 -2.01 -4.20
N LYS A 111 -11.00 -1.64 -5.47
CA LYS A 111 -10.89 -2.61 -6.58
C LYS A 111 -9.53 -3.31 -6.67
N ASN A 112 -8.45 -2.63 -6.28
CA ASN A 112 -7.08 -3.13 -6.44
C ASN A 112 -6.60 -3.93 -5.22
N ASN A 113 -7.09 -3.58 -4.02
CA ASN A 113 -6.57 -4.10 -2.76
C ASN A 113 -7.59 -4.98 -2.02
N CYS A 114 -8.88 -4.61 -2.03
CA CYS A 114 -9.89 -5.31 -1.24
C CYS A 114 -10.08 -6.78 -1.63
N PRO A 115 -10.16 -7.17 -2.92
CA PRO A 115 -10.28 -8.59 -3.29
C PRO A 115 -9.14 -9.43 -2.72
N LYS A 116 -7.90 -8.90 -2.77
CA LYS A 116 -6.71 -9.57 -2.23
C LYS A 116 -6.74 -9.67 -0.71
N LEU A 117 -7.12 -8.59 -0.02
CA LEU A 117 -7.23 -8.57 1.44
C LEU A 117 -8.29 -9.55 1.94
N ILE A 118 -9.45 -9.61 1.26
CA ILE A 118 -10.52 -10.56 1.61
C ILE A 118 -10.05 -11.99 1.33
N ALA A 119 -9.47 -12.27 0.16
CA ALA A 119 -8.97 -13.60 -0.17
C ALA A 119 -7.90 -14.08 0.82
N HIS A 120 -6.97 -13.20 1.19
CA HIS A 120 -5.95 -13.50 2.19
C HIS A 120 -6.55 -13.73 3.59
N TRP A 121 -7.50 -12.89 4.01
CA TRP A 121 -8.20 -13.08 5.28
C TRP A 121 -8.96 -14.40 5.32
N LEU A 122 -9.66 -14.76 4.23
CA LEU A 122 -10.33 -16.05 4.08
C LEU A 122 -9.34 -17.22 4.13
N LYS A 123 -8.20 -17.10 3.43
CA LYS A 123 -7.13 -18.11 3.46
C LYS A 123 -6.61 -18.33 4.87
N SER A 124 -6.29 -17.24 5.57
CA SER A 124 -5.86 -17.29 6.98
C SER A 124 -6.91 -17.98 7.85
N LYS A 125 -8.21 -17.83 7.53
CA LYS A 125 -9.33 -18.49 8.23
C LYS A 125 -9.45 -19.99 7.98
N ILE A 126 -8.93 -20.49 6.87
CA ILE A 126 -8.98 -21.92 6.49
C ILE A 126 -7.72 -22.65 6.96
N GLU A 127 -6.59 -21.96 7.04
CA GLU A 127 -5.30 -22.52 7.53
C GLU A 127 -5.29 -22.83 9.04
N PHE A 128 -6.32 -22.42 9.81
CA PHE A 128 -6.36 -22.56 11.27
C PHE A 128 -6.35 -23.99 11.81
N THR A 129 -6.48 -25.03 10.98
CA THR A 129 -6.34 -26.43 11.42
C THR A 129 -4.87 -26.88 11.54
N ARG A 130 -3.89 -26.11 11.03
CA ARG A 130 -2.45 -26.45 11.13
C ARG A 130 -1.66 -25.51 12.06
N LEU A 131 -2.34 -24.77 12.94
CA LEU A 131 -1.72 -23.81 13.86
C LEU A 131 -1.83 -24.25 15.33
N GLU A 132 -1.76 -25.56 15.57
CA GLU A 132 -1.41 -26.08 16.90
C GLU A 132 -0.03 -26.76 16.84
N ASN A 133 1.01 -25.96 16.60
CA ASN A 133 2.33 -26.03 17.25
C ASN A 133 3.39 -25.37 16.37
N SER A 134 4.16 -24.50 17.02
CA SER A 134 5.39 -23.86 16.55
C SER A 134 5.27 -22.65 15.60
N GLN A 135 5.56 -21.50 16.20
CA GLN A 135 6.38 -20.42 15.63
C GLN A 135 5.65 -19.41 14.73
N VAL A 136 4.80 -18.63 15.40
CA VAL A 136 4.75 -17.18 15.18
C VAL A 136 6.18 -16.64 15.31
N GLU A 137 6.67 -15.92 14.28
CA GLU A 137 7.76 -14.90 14.30
C GLU A 137 8.88 -15.04 13.23
N ILE A 138 9.08 -16.17 12.52
CA ILE A 138 10.18 -16.24 11.51
C ILE A 138 9.71 -16.47 10.05
N LEU A 139 8.45 -16.85 9.80
CA LEU A 139 7.94 -17.08 8.43
C LEU A 139 7.14 -15.89 7.84
N VAL A 140 7.30 -14.67 8.34
CA VAL A 140 6.63 -13.51 7.72
C VAL A 140 7.45 -13.02 6.51
N GLU A 141 8.79 -13.03 6.59
CA GLU A 141 9.63 -12.37 5.58
C GLU A 141 9.76 -13.12 4.24
N ASN A 142 9.77 -14.47 4.25
CA ASN A 142 9.99 -15.25 3.02
C ASN A 142 8.72 -15.42 2.17
N GLN A 143 7.55 -15.49 2.82
CA GLN A 143 6.26 -15.70 2.16
C GLN A 143 5.74 -14.41 1.51
N ASP A 144 6.03 -13.27 2.14
CA ASP A 144 5.82 -11.94 1.58
C ASP A 144 6.61 -11.75 0.29
N ALA A 145 7.88 -12.19 0.21
CA ALA A 145 8.69 -12.04 -0.99
C ALA A 145 8.13 -12.83 -2.20
N ASN A 146 7.66 -14.06 -1.99
CA ASN A 146 7.13 -14.90 -3.07
C ASN A 146 5.76 -14.41 -3.56
N LEU A 147 4.84 -14.08 -2.65
CA LEU A 147 3.51 -13.56 -3.00
C LEU A 147 3.58 -12.15 -3.59
N ASN A 148 4.49 -11.30 -3.09
CA ASN A 148 4.79 -10.00 -3.69
C ASN A 148 5.39 -10.17 -5.09
N SER A 149 6.26 -11.17 -5.33
CA SER A 149 6.82 -11.40 -6.67
C SER A 149 5.77 -11.89 -7.68
N LEU A 150 4.90 -12.83 -7.30
CA LEU A 150 3.86 -13.36 -8.19
C LEU A 150 2.78 -12.31 -8.49
N SER A 151 2.38 -11.55 -7.46
CA SER A 151 1.43 -10.44 -7.62
C SER A 151 2.03 -9.25 -8.37
N LEU A 152 3.33 -8.97 -8.22
CA LEU A 152 4.06 -7.92 -8.95
C LEU A 152 4.26 -8.29 -10.41
N VAL A 153 4.54 -9.55 -10.75
CA VAL A 153 4.61 -10.03 -12.14
C VAL A 153 3.23 -9.96 -12.81
N GLN A 154 2.17 -10.37 -12.12
CA GLN A 154 0.80 -10.28 -12.65
C GLN A 154 0.31 -8.83 -12.78
N TYR A 155 0.68 -7.97 -11.82
CA TYR A 155 0.39 -6.54 -11.85
C TYR A 155 1.18 -5.84 -12.97
N GLN A 156 2.47 -6.17 -13.16
CA GLN A 156 3.27 -5.63 -14.25
C GLN A 156 2.75 -6.03 -15.63
N ILE A 157 2.23 -7.26 -15.81
CA ILE A 157 1.59 -7.68 -17.06
C ILE A 157 0.36 -6.82 -17.40
N TYR A 158 -0.35 -6.29 -16.38
CA TYR A 158 -1.47 -5.36 -16.54
C TYR A 158 -1.01 -3.89 -16.74
N GLU A 159 0.16 -3.51 -16.21
CA GLU A 159 0.68 -2.14 -16.27
C GLU A 159 1.42 -1.76 -17.56
N ILE A 160 1.92 -2.73 -18.34
CA ILE A 160 2.70 -2.45 -19.57
C ILE A 160 1.86 -1.77 -20.67
N LYS A 161 0.52 -1.74 -20.57
CA LYS A 161 -0.34 -1.05 -21.54
C LYS A 161 -0.83 0.34 -21.13
N GLN A 162 -0.74 0.71 -19.85
CA GLN A 162 -1.44 1.91 -19.34
C GLN A 162 -0.56 2.91 -18.55
N LEU A 163 0.66 2.55 -18.14
CA LEU A 163 1.42 3.36 -17.18
C LEU A 163 2.38 4.43 -17.72
N ARG A 164 2.47 4.69 -19.03
CA ARG A 164 3.41 5.73 -19.51
C ARG A 164 2.88 7.17 -19.53
N SER A 165 1.57 7.39 -19.34
CA SER A 165 0.99 8.72 -19.58
C SER A 165 0.56 9.49 -18.32
N GLN A 166 0.02 8.83 -17.30
CA GLN A 166 -0.65 9.55 -16.19
C GLN A 166 0.26 10.00 -15.04
N VAL A 167 1.37 9.32 -14.79
CA VAL A 167 2.33 9.73 -13.73
C VAL A 167 3.08 11.01 -14.13
N LYS A 168 3.22 11.28 -15.43
CA LYS A 168 3.86 12.51 -15.95
C LYS A 168 2.99 13.76 -15.75
N LEU A 169 1.67 13.64 -15.89
CA LEU A 169 0.76 14.79 -15.77
C LEU A 169 0.61 15.29 -14.33
N LEU A 170 0.44 14.37 -13.37
CA LEU A 170 0.26 14.74 -11.95
C LEU A 170 1.55 15.28 -11.34
N THR A 171 2.70 14.68 -11.66
CA THR A 171 4.02 15.17 -11.22
C THR A 171 4.34 16.52 -11.85
N GLY A 172 3.94 16.74 -13.11
CA GLY A 172 4.11 18.03 -13.80
C GLY A 172 3.31 19.17 -13.17
N ILE A 173 2.05 18.93 -12.79
CA ILE A 173 1.21 19.94 -12.12
C ILE A 173 1.76 20.27 -10.73
N LEU A 174 2.17 19.26 -9.96
CA LEU A 174 2.72 19.47 -8.61
C LEU A 174 4.00 20.31 -8.65
N VAL A 175 4.94 20.00 -9.54
CA VAL A 175 6.17 20.79 -9.75
C VAL A 175 5.84 22.20 -10.29
N GLY A 176 4.82 22.32 -11.14
CA GLY A 176 4.35 23.62 -11.66
C GLY A 176 3.81 24.54 -10.57
N VAL A 177 3.00 24.03 -9.63
CA VAL A 177 2.46 24.84 -8.52
C VAL A 177 3.57 25.25 -7.54
N VAL A 178 4.50 24.35 -7.21
CA VAL A 178 5.60 24.64 -6.29
C VAL A 178 6.55 25.70 -6.87
N THR A 179 6.81 25.66 -8.18
CA THR A 179 7.66 26.68 -8.85
C THR A 179 6.96 28.03 -8.96
N LEU A 180 5.65 28.07 -9.24
CA LEU A 180 4.86 29.31 -9.26
C LEU A 180 4.81 29.98 -7.88
N LEU A 181 4.60 29.20 -6.82
CA LEU A 181 4.57 29.72 -5.45
C LEU A 181 5.95 30.19 -4.99
N SER A 182 7.01 29.43 -5.29
CA SER A 182 8.39 29.81 -4.91
C SER A 182 8.87 31.05 -5.69
N GLY A 183 8.54 31.13 -6.98
CA GLY A 183 8.84 32.31 -7.81
C GLY A 183 8.09 33.56 -7.35
N SER A 184 6.81 33.41 -6.98
CA SER A 184 6.01 34.51 -6.45
C SER A 184 6.54 35.01 -5.09
N PHE A 185 7.01 34.10 -4.23
CA PHE A 185 7.56 34.46 -2.92
C PHE A 185 8.91 35.19 -3.02
N LEU A 186 9.81 34.74 -3.90
CA LEU A 186 11.10 35.40 -4.12
C LEU A 186 10.94 36.79 -4.77
N TRP A 187 9.97 36.96 -5.69
CA TRP A 187 9.67 38.25 -6.30
C TRP A 187 9.07 39.26 -5.31
N ALA A 188 8.19 38.80 -4.42
CA ALA A 188 7.62 39.65 -3.37
C ALA A 188 8.69 40.13 -2.38
N GLY A 189 9.64 39.27 -2.00
CA GLY A 189 10.78 39.65 -1.15
C GLY A 189 11.67 40.70 -1.82
N PHE A 190 12.01 40.52 -3.11
CA PHE A 190 12.82 41.47 -3.87
C PHE A 190 12.14 42.84 -4.04
N LEU A 191 10.82 42.87 -4.22
CA LEU A 191 10.05 44.13 -4.27
C LEU A 191 10.03 44.85 -2.91
N LEU A 192 9.97 44.10 -1.81
CA LEU A 192 9.96 44.67 -0.46
C LEU A 192 11.29 45.34 -0.12
N GLU A 193 12.42 44.72 -0.47
CA GLU A 193 13.76 45.29 -0.30
C GLU A 193 13.90 46.64 -1.04
N ARG A 194 13.40 46.71 -2.28
CA ARG A 194 13.48 47.91 -3.11
C ARG A 194 12.67 49.09 -2.54
N SER A 195 11.51 48.81 -1.94
CA SER A 195 10.69 49.86 -1.31
C SER A 195 11.35 50.48 -0.08
N ASN A 196 12.05 49.66 0.73
CA ASN A 196 12.74 50.15 1.92
C ASN A 196 13.94 51.04 1.55
N LEU A 197 14.67 50.73 0.48
CA LEU A 197 15.78 51.57 0.02
C LEU A 197 15.32 52.95 -0.44
N GLN A 198 14.20 53.03 -1.16
CA GLN A 198 13.63 54.32 -1.58
C GLN A 198 13.15 55.16 -0.40
N VAL A 199 12.49 54.53 0.58
CA VAL A 199 12.04 55.22 1.80
C VAL A 199 13.22 55.74 2.61
N VAL A 200 14.32 54.98 2.70
CA VAL A 200 15.54 55.41 3.38
C VAL A 200 16.22 56.58 2.66
N GLU A 201 16.28 56.55 1.33
CA GLU A 201 16.87 57.64 0.54
C GLU A 201 16.04 58.94 0.65
N GLU A 202 14.71 58.85 0.62
CA GLU A 202 13.82 59.99 0.88
C GLU A 202 13.97 60.55 2.29
N LEU A 203 14.07 59.68 3.31
CA LEU A 203 14.28 60.14 4.69
C LEU A 203 15.65 60.82 4.85
N GLN A 204 16.69 60.28 4.23
CA GLN A 204 18.04 60.84 4.32
C GLN A 204 18.13 62.21 3.63
N THR A 205 17.46 62.39 2.49
CA THR A 205 17.40 63.68 1.79
C THR A 205 16.60 64.72 2.58
N GLN A 206 15.47 64.32 3.19
CA GLN A 206 14.70 65.20 4.05
C GLN A 206 15.50 65.65 5.28
N VAL A 207 16.16 64.72 5.98
CA VAL A 207 17.00 65.05 7.15
C VAL A 207 18.13 66.02 6.76
N LYS A 208 18.83 65.76 5.65
CA LYS A 208 19.92 66.62 5.18
C LYS A 208 19.43 68.02 4.78
N SER A 209 18.23 68.12 4.21
CA SER A 209 17.62 69.41 3.89
C SER A 209 17.23 70.19 5.15
N LEU A 210 16.73 69.50 6.17
CA LEU A 210 16.33 70.09 7.44
C LEU A 210 17.56 70.58 8.22
N GLU A 211 18.63 69.80 8.25
CA GLU A 211 19.91 70.17 8.87
C GLU A 211 20.55 71.39 8.20
N ALA A 212 20.55 71.44 6.86
CA ALA A 212 21.02 72.60 6.10
C ALA A 212 20.20 73.87 6.38
N SER A 213 18.89 73.73 6.63
CA SER A 213 18.02 74.85 7.01
C SER A 213 18.30 75.37 8.42
N PHE A 214 18.70 74.48 9.34
CA PHE A 214 19.02 74.83 10.73
C PHE A 214 20.40 75.47 10.85
N ASN A 215 21.39 75.03 10.06
CA ASN A 215 22.76 75.55 10.07
C ASN A 215 22.92 76.93 9.39
N LYS A 216 21.86 77.46 8.77
CA LYS A 216 21.86 78.78 8.10
C LYS A 216 21.28 79.90 8.97
N ARG A 217 20.79 79.58 10.18
CA ARG A 217 20.23 80.52 11.14
C ARG A 217 21.22 80.76 12.27
#